data_AF-A0A959LRL1-F1
#
_entry.id   AF-A0A959LRL1-F1
#
_cell.length_a   1.000
_cell.length_b   1.000
_cell.length_c   1.000
_cell.angle_alpha   90.00
_cell.angle_beta   90.00
_cell.angle_gamma   90.00
#
_symmetry.space_group_name_H-M   'P 1'
#
loop_
_entity.id
_entity.type
_entity.pdbx_description
1 polymer ?
#
loop_
_entity_poly.entity_id
_entity_poly.type
_entity_poly.pdbx_seq_one_letter_code
_entity_poly.pdbx_strand_id
1 'polypeptide(L)' 'MNKDIYNSYSDDLSQDGAKEVWEKCVEIIKDNVNWRTFQTWFEPIQAAALQNNILTLQVPSQFFYEWLEEH' A
#
# COMPACT_ATOMS: atom_id res chain seq x y z
N MET A 1 26.55 0.55 28.13
CA MET A 1 25.08 0.38 28.05
C MET A 1 24.63 1.23 26.89
N ASN A 2 24.63 0.66 25.68
CA ASN A 2 24.46 1.39 24.43
C ASN A 2 23.00 1.80 24.25
N LYS A 3 22.77 3.11 24.19
CA LYS A 3 21.48 3.72 23.81
C LYS A 3 21.25 3.72 22.29
N ASP A 4 22.19 3.19 21.51
CA ASP A 4 22.20 3.29 20.04
C ASP A 4 21.37 2.20 19.32
N ILE A 5 20.80 1.23 20.05
CA ILE A 5 19.94 0.19 19.45
C ILE A 5 18.46 0.63 19.37
N TYR A 6 18.05 1.61 20.17
CA TYR A 6 16.65 2.06 20.21
C TYR A 6 16.28 3.06 19.10
N ASN A 7 17.24 3.52 18.30
CA ASN A 7 17.02 4.57 17.32
C ASN A 7 17.10 4.11 15.85
N SER A 8 17.04 2.80 15.57
CA SER A 8 16.77 2.30 14.21
C SER A 8 15.29 2.00 13.96
N TYR A 9 14.44 2.14 14.98
CA TYR A 9 12.98 2.03 14.90
C TYR A 9 12.36 3.40 15.10
N SER A 10 12.88 4.41 14.40
CA SER A 10 12.11 5.64 14.17
C SER A 10 10.94 5.28 13.25
N ASP A 11 9.92 4.65 13.83
CA ASP A 11 8.56 4.63 13.29
C ASP A 11 8.12 6.10 13.28
N ASP A 12 8.42 6.76 12.18
CA ASP A 12 7.81 8.01 11.78
C ASP A 12 6.33 7.72 11.55
N LEU A 13 5.54 7.73 12.64
CA LEU A 13 4.08 7.71 12.61
C LEU A 13 3.57 9.10 12.24
N SER A 14 3.98 9.60 11.08
CA SER A 14 3.27 10.66 10.39
C SER A 14 2.00 10.05 9.76
N GLN A 15 0.95 10.84 9.61
CA GLN A 15 -0.34 10.45 8.99
C GLN A 15 -0.21 9.96 7.53
N ASP A 16 1.01 9.86 7.00
CA ASP A 16 1.35 9.52 5.63
C ASP A 16 1.88 8.09 5.44
N GLY A 17 2.11 7.32 6.51
CA GLY A 17 2.73 5.99 6.43
C GLY A 17 1.95 4.98 5.56
N ALA A 18 0.61 5.01 5.61
CA ALA A 18 -0.22 4.14 4.77
C ALA A 18 -0.07 4.48 3.27
N LYS A 19 -0.01 5.78 2.96
CA LYS A 19 0.14 6.28 1.60
C LYS A 19 1.52 5.94 1.05
N GLU A 20 2.58 6.19 1.81
CA GLU A 20 3.94 5.84 1.39
C GLU A 20 4.11 4.33 1.11
N VAL A 21 3.57 3.48 1.98
CA VAL A 21 3.65 2.03 1.79
C VAL A 21 2.89 1.62 0.53
N TRP A 22 1.70 2.18 0.31
CA TRP A 22 0.94 1.92 -0.91
C TRP A 22 1.64 2.43 -2.16
N GLU A 23 2.24 3.63 -2.15
CA GLU A 23 3.01 4.15 -3.28
C GLU A 23 4.17 3.22 -3.65
N LYS A 24 4.90 2.70 -2.65
CA LYS A 24 5.96 1.69 -2.85
C LYS A 24 5.40 0.39 -3.45
N CYS A 25 4.24 -0.06 -2.99
CA CYS A 25 3.55 -1.23 -3.56
C CYS A 25 3.13 -0.98 -5.02
N VAL A 26 2.56 0.19 -5.30
CA VAL A 26 2.05 0.59 -6.63
C VAL A 26 3.17 0.60 -7.67
N GLU A 27 4.35 1.11 -7.34
CA GLU A 27 5.52 1.06 -8.23
C GLU A 27 5.90 -0.38 -8.59
N ILE A 28 5.92 -1.28 -7.61
CA ILE A 28 6.21 -2.70 -7.86
C ILE A 28 5.11 -3.32 -8.75
N ILE A 29 3.84 -3.07 -8.45
CA ILE A 29 2.71 -3.64 -9.21
C ILE A 29 2.75 -3.16 -10.66
N LYS A 30 3.04 -1.88 -10.89
CA LYS A 30 3.12 -1.26 -12.22
C LYS A 30 4.13 -1.94 -13.14
N ASP A 31 5.22 -2.47 -12.59
CA ASP A 31 6.23 -3.21 -13.33
C ASP A 31 5.84 -4.67 -13.61
N ASN A 32 4.88 -5.22 -12.86
CA ASN A 32 4.47 -6.62 -12.92
C ASN A 32 3.18 -6.88 -13.72
N VAL A 33 2.40 -5.84 -14.00
CA VAL A 33 1.15 -5.95 -14.78
C VAL A 33 1.21 -5.07 -16.02
N ASN A 34 0.38 -5.38 -17.02
CA ASN A 34 0.28 -4.50 -18.18
C ASN A 34 -0.38 -3.15 -17.80
N TRP A 35 -0.07 -2.11 -18.57
CA TRP A 35 -0.56 -0.74 -18.35
C TRP A 35 -2.08 -0.65 -18.16
N ARG A 36 -2.89 -1.37 -18.96
CA ARG A 36 -4.37 -1.27 -18.86
C ARG A 36 -4.89 -1.89 -17.57
N THR A 37 -4.33 -3.03 -17.18
CA THR A 37 -4.64 -3.70 -15.92
C THR A 37 -4.30 -2.78 -14.75
N PHE A 38 -3.10 -2.19 -14.75
CA PHE A 38 -2.70 -1.22 -13.74
C PHE A 38 -3.67 -0.03 -13.66
N GLN A 39 -3.90 0.64 -14.78
CA GLN A 39 -4.72 1.84 -14.87
C GLN A 39 -6.17 1.59 -14.45
N THR A 40 -6.71 0.40 -14.74
CA THR A 40 -8.11 0.09 -14.44
C THR A 40 -8.29 -0.36 -12.99
N TRP A 41 -7.41 -1.22 -12.50
CA TRP A 41 -7.62 -1.94 -11.24
C TRP A 41 -6.81 -1.39 -10.07
N PHE A 42 -5.64 -0.83 -10.30
CA PHE A 42 -4.72 -0.41 -9.22
C PHE A 42 -4.62 1.10 -9.07
N GLU A 43 -4.66 1.87 -10.16
CA GLU A 43 -4.62 3.35 -10.12
C GLU A 43 -5.70 3.99 -9.23
N PRO A 44 -6.97 3.53 -9.21
CA PRO A 44 -8.00 4.19 -8.40
C PRO A 44 -8.04 3.70 -6.95
N ILE A 45 -7.18 2.75 -6.55
CA ILE A 45 -7.10 2.24 -5.18
C ILE A 45 -6.30 3.21 -4.31
N GLN A 46 -6.81 3.48 -3.11
CA GLN A 46 -6.18 4.40 -2.16
C GLN A 46 -5.88 3.72 -0.82
N ALA A 47 -4.77 4.10 -0.19
CA ALA A 47 -4.47 3.66 1.16
C ALA A 47 -5.42 4.33 2.16
N ALA A 48 -6.13 3.52 2.95
CA ALA A 48 -7.07 4.02 3.95
C ALA A 48 -6.43 4.12 5.34
N ALA A 49 -5.66 3.10 5.73
CA ALA A 49 -5.00 3.05 7.03
C ALA A 49 -3.84 2.04 7.01
N LEU A 50 -2.87 2.23 7.89
CA LEU A 50 -1.81 1.27 8.17
C LEU A 50 -1.73 1.08 9.68
N GLN A 51 -2.03 -0.13 10.15
CA GLN A 51 -2.05 -0.45 11.58
C GLN A 51 -1.51 -1.86 11.79
N ASN A 52 -0.55 -2.03 12.71
CA ASN A 52 0.02 -3.34 13.04
C ASN A 52 0.49 -4.13 11.79
N ASN A 53 1.16 -3.45 10.85
CA ASN A 53 1.60 -4.00 9.56
C ASN A 53 0.46 -4.48 8.63
N ILE A 54 -0.78 -4.09 8.90
CA ILE A 54 -1.92 -4.32 8.02
C ILE A 54 -2.22 -3.02 7.29
N LEU A 55 -2.05 -3.06 5.96
CA LEU A 55 -2.43 -1.97 5.07
C LEU A 55 -3.88 -2.19 4.62
N THR A 56 -4.76 -1.30 5.03
CA THR A 56 -6.16 -1.27 4.60
C THR A 56 -6.29 -0.40 3.35
N LEU A 57 -6.89 -0.95 2.30
CA LEU A 57 -7.09 -0.27 1.02
C LEU A 57 -8.57 0.07 0.81
N GLN A 58 -8.82 1.23 0.21
CA GLN A 58 -10.12 1.63 -0.31
C GLN A 58 -10.17 1.37 -1.81
N VAL A 59 -11.22 0.68 -2.22
CA VAL A 59 -11.51 0.39 -3.63
C VAL A 59 -12.78 1.12 -4.07
N PRO A 60 -12.91 1.49 -5.36
CA PRO A 60 -14.07 2.25 -5.84
C PRO A 60 -15.41 1.50 -5.77
N SER A 61 -15.39 0.17 -5.89
CA SER A 61 -16.59 -0.67 -5.85
C SER A 61 -16.24 -2.13 -5.57
N GLN A 62 -17.24 -2.95 -5.27
CA GLN A 62 -17.09 -4.39 -5.04
C GLN A 62 -16.42 -5.14 -6.21
N PHE A 63 -16.63 -4.70 -7.45
CA PHE A 63 -16.02 -5.35 -8.63
C PHE A 63 -14.49 -5.37 -8.59
N PHE A 64 -13.85 -4.40 -7.92
CA PHE A 64 -12.40 -4.39 -7.74
C PHE A 64 -11.94 -5.52 -6.84
N TYR A 65 -12.69 -5.78 -5.76
CA TYR A 65 -12.40 -6.87 -4.85
C TYR A 65 -12.52 -8.22 -5.56
N GLU A 66 -13.61 -8.43 -6.30
CA GLU A 66 -13.84 -9.67 -7.06
C GLU A 66 -12.74 -9.93 -8.09
N TRP A 67 -12.34 -8.90 -8.84
CA TRP A 67 -11.27 -9.05 -9.84
C TRP A 67 -9.91 -9.38 -9.20
N LEU A 68 -9.58 -8.75 -8.06
CA LEU A 68 -8.33 -8.99 -7.32
C LEU A 68 -8.27 -10.38 -6.66
N GLU A 69 -9.40 -11.01 -6.35
CA GLU A 69 -9.41 -12.39 -5.85
C GLU A 69 -9.26 -13.42 -6.98
N GLU A 70 -9.78 -13.10 -8.17
CA GLU A 70 -9.75 -14.01 -9.32
C GLU A 70 -8.41 -14.03 -10.08
N HIS A 71 -7.58 -12.99 -9.94
CA HIS A 71 -6.35 -12.78 -10.73
C HIS A 71 -5.13 -12.45 -9.87
#